data_AF-A0A139NTW0-F1
#
_entry.id   AF-A0A139NTW0-F1
#
_cell.length_a   1.000
_cell.length_b   1.000
_cell.length_c   1.000
_cell.angle_alpha   90.00
_cell.angle_beta   90.00
_cell.angle_gamma   90.00
#
_symmetry.space_group_name_H-M   'P 1'
#
loop_
_entity.id
_entity.type
_entity.pdbx_description
1 polymer ?
#
loop_
_entity_poly.entity_id
_entity_poly.type
_entity_poly.pdbx_seq_one_letter_code
_entity_poly.pdbx_strand_id
1 'polypeptide(L)' 'MTVGGVTIHQGDLVIGDCDGVVVIPQADEEQVLARAFQKFEKEKEILAAIQSGQTTVDIYGFHDLIKAKQNR' A
#
# COMPACT_ATOMS: atom_id res chain seq x y z
N MET A 1 0.96 25.87 3.23
CA MET A 1 2.45 26.00 3.18
C MET A 1 3.00 24.91 2.27
N THR A 2 4.26 25.01 1.86
CA THR A 2 4.90 23.97 1.03
C THR A 2 6.15 23.45 1.72
N VAL A 3 6.28 22.12 1.82
CA VAL A 3 7.42 21.42 2.42
C VAL A 3 7.81 20.27 1.51
N GLY A 4 9.09 20.16 1.13
CA GLY A 4 9.56 19.07 0.26
C GLY A 4 8.87 18.98 -1.10
N GLY A 5 8.34 20.10 -1.61
CA GLY A 5 7.55 20.15 -2.86
C GLY A 5 6.08 19.76 -2.71
N VAL A 6 5.62 19.40 -1.51
CA VAL A 6 4.22 19.05 -1.22
C VAL A 6 3.51 20.25 -0.60
N THR A 7 2.31 20.57 -1.10
CA THR A 7 1.47 21.65 -0.54
C THR A 7 0.56 21.09 0.55
N ILE A 8 0.54 21.77 1.69
CA ILE A 8 -0.22 21.41 2.89
C ILE A 8 -1.17 22.56 3.21
N HIS A 9 -2.45 22.25 3.33
CA HIS A 9 -3.50 23.17 3.76
C HIS A 9 -3.88 22.92 5.22
N GLN A 10 -4.56 23.89 5.83
CA GLN A 10 -5.12 23.70 7.15
C GLN A 10 -6.21 22.62 7.08
N GLY A 11 -6.15 21.63 7.98
CA GLY A 11 -7.09 20.51 8.00
C GLY A 11 -6.61 19.26 7.26
N ASP A 12 -5.52 19.34 6.48
CA ASP A 12 -4.91 18.14 5.89
C ASP A 12 -4.33 17.23 6.98
N LEU A 13 -4.48 15.93 6.80
CA LEU A 13 -3.94 14.92 7.71
C LEU A 13 -2.48 14.64 7.34
N VAL A 14 -1.57 14.82 8.31
CA VAL A 14 -0.13 14.58 8.13
C VAL A 14 0.30 13.44 9.03
N ILE A 15 0.91 12.40 8.45
CA ILE A 15 1.37 11.20 9.16
C ILE A 15 2.85 10.99 8.84
N GLY A 16 3.67 10.64 9.83
CA GLY A 16 5.07 10.32 9.63
C GLY A 16 5.54 9.12 10.44
N ASP A 17 6.49 8.38 9.87
CA ASP A 17 7.14 7.21 10.47
C ASP A 17 8.65 7.20 10.16
N CYS A 18 9.31 6.04 10.24
CA CYS A 18 10.73 5.91 9.94
C CYS A 18 11.07 5.97 8.44
N ASP A 19 10.10 5.76 7.55
CA ASP A 19 10.29 5.78 6.11
C ASP A 19 10.09 7.19 5.54
N GLY A 20 9.20 7.98 6.15
CA GLY A 20 9.04 9.38 5.79
C GLY A 20 7.76 10.02 6.34
N VAL A 21 7.25 10.99 5.58
CA VAL A 21 6.05 11.77 5.92
C VAL A 21 5.11 11.77 4.72
N VAL A 22 3.82 11.56 4.97
CA VAL A 22 2.76 11.65 3.97
C VAL A 22 1.74 12.71 4.38
N VAL A 23 1.18 13.39 3.38
CA VAL A 23 0.13 14.41 3.54
C VAL A 23 -1.10 13.93 2.78
N ILE A 24 -2.23 13.89 3.45
CA ILE A 24 -3.52 13.48 2.91
C ILE A 24 -4.44 14.71 2.91
N PRO A 25 -4.92 15.17 1.75
CA PRO A 25 -5.88 16.26 1.68
C PRO A 25 -7.14 15.95 2.50
N GLN A 26 -7.66 16.95 3.21
CA GLN A 26 -8.85 16.76 4.06
C GLN A 26 -10.05 16.14 3.30
N ALA A 27 -10.23 16.53 2.03
CA ALA A 27 -11.32 16.03 1.20
C ALA A 27 -11.24 14.53 0.88
N ASP A 28 -10.03 13.94 0.95
CA ASP A 28 -9.77 12.56 0.59
C ASP A 28 -9.52 11.67 1.83
N GLU A 29 -9.49 12.25 3.03
CA GLU A 29 -9.09 11.60 4.28
C GLU A 29 -9.82 10.27 4.51
N GLU A 30 -11.16 10.28 4.46
CA GLU A 30 -11.98 9.09 4.71
C GLU A 30 -11.69 7.96 3.71
N GLN A 31 -11.60 8.28 2.43
CA GLN A 31 -11.33 7.30 1.38
C GLN A 31 -9.92 6.71 1.52
N VAL A 32 -8.93 7.56 1.77
CA VAL A 32 -7.53 7.13 1.89
C VAL A 32 -7.36 6.24 3.13
N LEU A 33 -7.94 6.62 4.26
CA LEU A 33 -7.91 5.81 5.49
C LEU A 33 -8.58 4.45 5.26
N ALA A 34 -9.78 4.42 4.67
CA ALA A 34 -10.47 3.16 4.39
C ALA A 34 -9.63 2.21 3.51
N ARG A 35 -8.99 2.73 2.45
CA ARG A 35 -8.10 1.94 1.60
C ARG A 35 -6.82 1.51 2.30
N ALA A 36 -6.25 2.35 3.16
CA ALA A 36 -5.07 2.02 3.94
C ALA A 36 -5.36 0.85 4.91
N PHE A 37 -6.48 0.87 5.62
CA PHE A 37 -6.89 -0.24 6.49
C PHE A 37 -7.15 -1.54 5.70
N GLN A 38 -7.82 -1.45 4.54
CA GLN A 38 -8.01 -2.60 3.66
C GLN A 38 -6.67 -3.20 3.21
N LYS A 39 -5.71 -2.36 2.84
CA LYS A 39 -4.36 -2.80 2.46
C LYS A 39 -3.64 -3.45 3.64
N PHE A 40 -3.73 -2.87 4.82
CA PHE A 40 -3.11 -3.39 6.04
C PHE A 40 -3.62 -4.79 6.40
N GLU A 41 -4.93 -5.01 6.38
CA GLU A 41 -5.49 -6.35 6.64
C GLU A 41 -5.05 -7.38 5.59
N LYS A 42 -5.01 -6.99 4.31
CA LYS A 42 -4.50 -7.85 3.24
C LYS A 42 -3.02 -8.19 3.43
N GLU A 43 -2.20 -7.23 3.82
CA GLU A 43 -0.77 -7.47 4.10
C GLU A 43 -0.57 -8.43 5.26
N LYS A 44 -1.41 -8.35 6.30
CA LYS A 44 -1.41 -9.28 7.43
C LYS A 44 -1.75 -10.71 7.00
N GLU A 45 -2.74 -10.89 6.14
CA GLU A 45 -3.07 -12.21 5.55
C GLU A 45 -1.89 -12.77 4.74
N ILE A 46 -1.27 -11.93 3.91
CA ILE A 46 -0.10 -12.31 3.10
C ILE A 46 1.08 -12.71 3.99
N LEU A 47 1.34 -11.96 5.06
CA LEU A 47 2.39 -12.27 6.02
C LEU A 47 2.13 -13.63 6.70
N ALA A 48 0.90 -13.92 7.10
CA ALA A 48 0.53 -15.21 7.66
C ALA A 48 0.75 -16.36 6.65
N ALA A 49 0.36 -16.15 5.39
CA ALA A 49 0.59 -17.12 4.30
C ALA A 49 2.09 -17.41 4.10
N ILE A 50 2.93 -16.36 4.05
CA ILE A 50 4.39 -16.51 3.94
C ILE A 50 4.96 -17.26 5.14
N GLN A 51 4.54 -16.93 6.36
CA GLN A 51 4.97 -17.63 7.57
C GLN A 51 4.58 -19.11 7.59
N SER A 52 3.47 -19.47 6.93
CA SER A 52 3.04 -20.86 6.76
C SER A 52 3.80 -21.62 5.65
N GLY A 53 4.74 -20.96 4.96
CA GLY A 53 5.59 -21.57 3.93
C GLY A 53 5.09 -21.38 2.49
N GLN A 54 4.05 -20.59 2.25
CA GLN A 54 3.62 -20.26 0.89
C GLN A 54 4.58 -19.26 0.23
N THR A 55 4.82 -19.44 -1.07
CA THR A 55 5.67 -18.50 -1.82
C THR A 55 4.85 -17.29 -2.29
N THR A 56 5.51 -16.15 -2.49
CA THR A 56 4.84 -14.96 -3.06
C THR A 56 4.33 -15.22 -4.48
N VAL A 57 4.96 -16.12 -5.24
CA VAL A 57 4.51 -16.50 -6.59
C VAL A 57 3.14 -17.17 -6.55
N ASP A 58 2.88 -17.99 -5.51
CA ASP A 58 1.59 -18.65 -5.29
C ASP A 58 0.54 -17.65 -4.80
N ILE A 59 0.89 -16.85 -3.77
CA ILE A 59 -0.03 -15.88 -3.14
C ILE A 59 -0.58 -14.87 -4.16
N TYR A 60 0.26 -14.39 -5.06
CA TYR A 60 -0.13 -13.41 -6.09
C TYR A 60 -0.51 -14.03 -7.43
N GLY A 61 -0.48 -15.36 -7.57
CA GLY A 61 -0.82 -16.04 -8.82
C GLY A 61 0.12 -15.72 -9.99
N PHE A 62 1.38 -15.39 -9.71
CA PHE A 62 2.34 -14.98 -10.73
C PHE A 62 2.73 -16.11 -11.70
N HIS A 63 2.43 -17.37 -11.37
CA HIS A 63 2.61 -18.52 -12.25
C HIS A 63 1.99 -18.31 -13.65
N ASP A 64 0.79 -17.76 -13.72
CA ASP A 64 0.08 -17.57 -14.99
C ASP A 64 0.67 -16.40 -15.80
N LEU A 65 1.09 -15.34 -15.11
CA LEU A 65 1.74 -14.17 -15.72
C LEU A 65 3.12 -14.52 -16.30
N ILE A 66 3.88 -15.39 -15.62
CA ILE A 66 5.20 -15.84 -16.08
C ILE A 66 5.05 -16.71 -17.33
N LYS A 67 4.11 -17.67 -17.33
CA LYS A 67 3.81 -18.51 -18.51
C LYS A 67 3.40 -17.66 -19.72
N ALA A 68 2.58 -16.64 -19.52
CA ALA A 68 2.14 -15.74 -20.60
C ALA A 68 3.29 -14.92 -21.23
N LYS A 69 4.35 -14.62 -20.46
CA LYS A 69 5.54 -13.91 -20.97
C LYS A 69 6.56 -14.81 -21.67
N GLN A 70 6.63 -16.10 -21.33
CA GLN A 70 7.58 -17.03 -21.96
C GLN A 70 7.10 -17.56 -23.33
N ASN A 71 5.80 -17.48 -23.64
CA ASN A 71 5.24 -17.85 -24.95
C ASN A 71 5.22 -16.67 -25.96
N ARG A 72 6.07 -15.66 -25.76
CA ARG A 72 6.25 -14.49 -26.66
C ARG A 72 7.70 -14.41 -27.11
#